data_AF-A0A8T3UC78-F1
#
_entry.id   AF-A0A8T3UC78-F1
#
_cell.length_a   1.000
_cell.length_b   1.000
_cell.length_c   1.000
_cell.angle_alpha   90.00
_cell.angle_beta   90.00
_cell.angle_gamma   90.00
#
_symmetry.space_group_name_H-M   'P 1'
#
loop_
_entity.id
_entity.type
_entity.pdbx_description
1 polymer ?
#
loop_
_entity_poly.entity_id
_entity_poly.type
_entity_poly.pdbx_seq_one_letter_code
_entity_poly.pdbx_strand_id
1 'polypeptide(L)'
;MSERKILDGQREAWEEVDSLVLECQSHNTDPRRRDELLQELLIRFEPFLNMFRDLLLEDKIYLNNKVSREFIGLYIANKYLRSKVFKNWHLNKEEYAEVNRSLSLIRDNYAKQCDVEQDLKTLFSTMVMKYKKTNRSFNAYLTYVFRYELFRFIQAHLKDRINNSYDRSDMNDIGVSNLSSLTMHKADLLDQIVVDDNGNFSDLWINGEVCNDLFSHLTPTERLILAMVYAENAKPVEIANKIGVDIQTYRKIRRGALNKLEKLTGKDINRRKKRNE
;
A
#
# COMPACT_ATOMS: atom_id res chain seq x y z
N MET A 1 -3.67 -22.19 10.34
CA MET A 1 -3.31 -20.77 10.44
C MET A 1 -2.17 -20.66 11.43
N SER A 2 -0.96 -20.36 10.95
CA SER A 2 0.21 -20.20 11.81
C SER A 2 0.14 -18.81 12.44
N GLU A 3 -0.18 -18.74 13.74
CA GLU A 3 0.09 -17.57 14.56
C GLU A 3 1.59 -17.33 14.48
N ARG A 4 2.00 -16.36 13.64
CA ARG A 4 3.36 -15.85 13.68
C ARG A 4 3.54 -15.32 15.09
N LYS A 5 4.37 -16.01 15.90
CA LYS A 5 4.86 -15.52 17.19
C LYS A 5 5.54 -14.18 16.94
N ILE A 6 4.76 -13.09 17.00
CA ILE A 6 5.31 -11.77 17.24
C ILE A 6 5.83 -11.88 18.67
N LEU A 7 7.14 -11.82 18.82
CA LEU A 7 7.76 -11.79 20.15
C LEU A 7 7.16 -10.59 20.89
N ASP A 8 6.74 -10.76 22.14
CA ASP A 8 5.98 -9.73 22.88
C ASP A 8 6.68 -8.35 22.85
N GLY A 9 8.02 -8.32 22.89
CA GLY A 9 8.80 -7.08 22.76
C GLY A 9 8.69 -6.37 21.40
N GLN A 10 8.42 -7.07 20.30
CA GLN A 10 8.14 -6.42 19.00
C GLN A 10 6.78 -5.74 18.99
N ARG A 11 5.82 -6.28 19.73
CA ARG A 11 4.48 -5.71 19.86
C ARG A 11 4.51 -4.44 20.70
N GLU A 12 5.22 -4.48 21.84
CA GLU A 12 5.41 -3.31 22.71
C GLU A 12 6.07 -2.15 21.95
N ALA A 13 7.13 -2.43 21.19
CA ALA A 13 7.79 -1.41 20.36
C ALA A 13 6.86 -0.79 19.30
N TRP A 14 5.91 -1.56 18.76
CA TRP A 14 4.92 -1.04 17.79
C TRP A 14 3.84 -0.20 18.46
N GLU A 15 3.40 -0.58 19.66
CA GLU A 15 2.42 0.17 20.44
C GLU A 15 2.99 1.52 20.90
N GLU A 16 4.29 1.56 21.24
CA GLU A 16 5.01 2.79 21.54
C GLU A 16 5.07 3.72 20.31
N VAL A 17 5.47 3.20 19.14
CA VAL A 17 5.48 3.97 17.89
C VAL A 17 4.10 4.52 17.56
N ASP A 18 3.05 3.71 17.71
CA ASP A 18 1.68 4.16 17.46
C ASP A 18 1.29 5.29 18.41
N SER A 19 1.74 5.25 19.66
CA SER A 19 1.49 6.30 20.65
C SER A 19 2.17 7.60 20.27
N LEU A 20 3.44 7.54 19.84
CA LEU A 20 4.18 8.72 19.34
C LEU A 20 3.52 9.35 18.12
N VAL A 21 3.05 8.53 17.17
CA VAL A 21 2.33 9.02 15.99
C VAL A 21 1.03 9.71 16.37
N LEU A 22 0.26 9.13 17.29
CA LEU A 22 -0.99 9.72 17.75
C LEU A 22 -0.77 11.01 18.56
N GLU A 23 0.29 11.08 19.37
CA GLU A 23 0.70 12.32 20.05
C GLU A 23 1.09 13.40 19.03
N CYS A 24 1.87 13.04 18.00
CA CYS A 24 2.27 13.96 16.94
C CYS A 24 1.06 14.58 16.21
N GLN A 25 0.02 13.78 15.97
CA GLN A 25 -1.22 14.19 15.29
C GLN A 25 -2.17 15.01 16.17
N SER A 26 -2.04 14.95 17.49
CA SER A 26 -2.97 15.61 18.41
C SER A 26 -2.93 17.14 18.26
N HIS A 27 -4.12 17.74 18.26
CA HIS A 27 -4.29 19.20 18.20
C HIS A 27 -3.73 19.91 19.45
N ASN A 28 -3.63 19.19 20.57
CA ASN A 28 -3.12 19.73 21.83
C ASN A 28 -1.59 19.69 21.94
N THR A 29 -0.92 19.07 20.98
CA THR A 29 0.54 18.94 20.98
C THR A 29 1.17 20.24 20.52
N ASP A 30 2.02 20.81 21.37
CA ASP A 30 2.80 22.01 21.06
C ASP A 30 3.63 21.81 19.77
N PRO A 31 3.76 22.83 18.90
CA PRO A 31 4.54 22.70 17.66
C PRO A 31 5.98 22.23 17.88
N ARG A 32 6.68 22.69 18.93
CA ARG A 32 8.06 22.25 19.18
C ARG A 32 8.09 20.79 19.58
N ARG A 33 7.16 20.37 20.43
CA ARG A 33 7.00 18.95 20.81
C ARG A 33 6.69 18.09 19.59
N ARG A 34 5.85 18.56 18.67
CA ARG A 34 5.55 17.85 17.42
C ARG A 34 6.81 17.63 16.59
N ASP A 35 7.66 18.66 16.45
CA ASP A 35 8.91 18.54 15.71
C ASP A 35 9.87 17.55 16.37
N GLU A 36 9.99 17.57 17.70
CA GLU A 36 10.78 16.59 18.47
C GLU A 36 10.30 15.16 18.24
N LEU A 37 8.98 14.93 18.31
CA LEU A 37 8.37 13.61 18.06
C LEU A 37 8.61 13.13 16.62
N LEU A 38 8.52 14.02 15.64
CA LEU A 38 8.81 13.70 14.25
C LEU A 38 10.28 13.32 14.06
N GLN A 39 11.21 14.05 14.69
CA GLN A 39 12.62 13.70 14.64
C GLN A 39 12.89 12.34 15.30
N GLU A 40 12.25 12.06 16.44
CA GLU A 40 12.36 10.76 17.10
C GLU A 40 11.85 9.62 16.20
N LEU A 41 10.69 9.81 15.57
CA LEU A 41 10.14 8.84 14.61
C LEU A 41 11.07 8.67 13.40
N LEU A 42 11.64 9.75 12.85
CA LEU A 42 12.59 9.67 11.74
C LEU A 42 13.83 8.85 12.11
N ILE A 43 14.39 9.05 13.32
CA ILE A 43 15.54 8.26 13.80
C ILE A 43 15.15 6.78 13.92
N ARG A 44 14.00 6.46 14.52
CA ARG A 44 13.54 5.07 14.67
C ARG A 44 13.31 4.37 13.32
N PHE A 45 12.88 5.11 12.30
CA PHE A 45 12.63 4.60 10.95
C PHE A 45 13.78 4.81 9.97
N GLU A 46 14.93 5.31 10.42
CA GLU A 46 16.10 5.55 9.59
C GLU A 46 16.52 4.29 8.78
N PRO A 47 16.58 3.08 9.34
CA PRO A 47 16.93 1.88 8.56
C PRO A 47 15.94 1.59 7.42
N PHE A 48 14.66 1.90 7.63
CA PHE A 48 13.62 1.73 6.62
C PHE A 48 13.76 2.76 5.50
N LEU A 49 14.03 4.02 5.84
CA LEU A 49 14.25 5.10 4.87
C LEU A 49 15.57 4.90 4.10
N ASN A 50 16.63 4.47 4.78
CA ASN A 50 17.93 4.19 4.17
C ASN A 50 17.86 3.08 3.12
N MET A 51 16.96 2.10 3.28
CA MET A 51 16.70 1.11 2.22
C MET A 51 16.21 1.78 0.93
N PHE A 52 15.29 2.74 0.99
CA PHE A 52 14.82 3.46 -0.20
C PHE A 52 15.86 4.44 -0.73
N ARG A 53 16.56 5.15 0.16
CA ARG A 53 17.70 6.01 -0.19
C ARG A 53 18.73 5.23 -1.01
N ASP A 54 19.13 4.05 -0.52
CA ASP A 54 20.07 3.19 -1.21
C ASP A 54 19.54 2.71 -2.56
N LEU A 55 18.25 2.38 -2.69
CA LEU A 55 17.69 2.00 -3.99
C LEU A 55 17.73 3.15 -5.01
N LEU A 56 17.55 4.38 -4.54
CA LEU A 56 17.46 5.58 -5.38
C LEU A 56 18.81 6.23 -5.69
N LEU A 57 19.79 6.15 -4.77
CA LEU A 57 21.10 6.78 -4.94
C LEU A 57 22.21 5.78 -5.26
N GLU A 58 22.16 4.58 -4.70
CA GLU A 58 23.23 3.59 -4.81
C GLU A 58 22.86 2.51 -5.83
N ASP A 59 23.86 1.85 -6.43
CA ASP A 59 23.64 0.69 -7.31
C ASP A 59 23.29 -0.61 -6.54
N LYS A 60 22.69 -0.47 -5.35
CA LYS A 60 22.28 -1.59 -4.50
C LYS A 60 20.86 -2.04 -4.88
N ILE A 61 20.66 -3.35 -4.92
CA ILE A 61 19.35 -3.96 -5.18
C ILE A 61 19.04 -4.98 -4.07
N TYR A 62 18.01 -4.71 -3.28
CA TYR A 62 17.62 -5.54 -2.14
C TYR A 62 16.50 -6.53 -2.50
N LEU A 63 16.80 -7.51 -3.37
CA LEU A 63 15.80 -8.52 -3.76
C LEU A 63 15.44 -9.48 -2.61
N ASN A 64 16.20 -9.59 -1.53
CA ASN A 64 15.79 -10.39 -0.38
C ASN A 64 14.67 -9.73 0.45
N ASN A 65 14.56 -8.40 0.43
CA ASN A 65 13.58 -7.64 1.19
C ASN A 65 12.26 -7.52 0.41
N LYS A 66 11.15 -7.96 1.02
CA LYS A 66 9.82 -7.91 0.38
C LYS A 66 9.40 -6.50 -0.03
N VAL A 67 9.60 -5.51 0.83
CA VAL A 67 9.19 -4.12 0.59
C VAL A 67 9.99 -3.52 -0.57
N SER A 68 11.31 -3.74 -0.57
CA SER A 68 12.18 -3.31 -1.68
C SER A 68 11.75 -3.97 -2.99
N ARG A 69 11.52 -5.29 -3.02
CA ARG A 69 11.04 -5.98 -4.23
C ARG A 69 9.72 -5.42 -4.74
N GLU A 70 8.77 -5.19 -3.84
CA GLU A 70 7.48 -4.61 -4.20
C GLU A 70 7.63 -3.21 -4.78
N PHE A 71 8.52 -2.39 -4.23
CA PHE A 71 8.86 -1.06 -4.75
C PHE A 71 9.56 -1.13 -6.11
N ILE A 72 10.58 -1.97 -6.29
CA ILE A 72 11.30 -2.15 -7.55
C ILE A 72 10.34 -2.60 -8.65
N GLY A 73 9.44 -3.55 -8.34
CA GLY A 73 8.48 -4.07 -9.31
C GLY A 73 7.48 -3.03 -9.82
N LEU A 74 7.33 -1.88 -9.14
CA LEU A 74 6.52 -0.76 -9.63
C LEU A 74 7.07 -0.16 -10.93
N TYR A 75 8.38 -0.30 -11.17
CA TYR A 75 9.08 0.28 -12.31
C TYR A 75 9.35 -0.72 -13.44
N ILE A 76 9.07 -2.01 -13.22
CA ILE A 76 9.33 -3.07 -14.21
C ILE A 76 8.15 -3.16 -15.17
N ALA A 77 8.35 -2.83 -16.44
CA ALA A 77 7.27 -2.88 -17.43
C ALA A 77 6.79 -4.30 -17.75
N ASN A 78 7.72 -5.24 -17.82
CA ASN A 78 7.43 -6.63 -18.17
C ASN A 78 6.67 -7.34 -17.03
N LYS A 79 5.40 -7.71 -17.26
CA LYS A 79 4.51 -8.38 -16.29
C LYS A 79 5.09 -9.70 -15.74
N TYR A 80 5.76 -10.48 -16.59
CA TYR A 80 6.37 -11.74 -16.19
C TYR A 80 7.57 -11.51 -15.27
N LEU A 81 8.48 -10.62 -15.65
CA LEU A 81 9.63 -10.23 -14.82
C LEU A 81 9.19 -9.63 -13.49
N ARG A 82 8.17 -8.76 -13.50
CA ARG A 82 7.56 -8.21 -12.28
C ARG A 82 7.05 -9.32 -11.37
N SER A 83 6.31 -10.30 -11.91
CA SER A 83 5.82 -11.43 -11.10
C SER A 83 6.96 -12.24 -10.52
N LYS A 84 8.06 -12.44 -11.25
CA LYS A 84 9.26 -13.12 -10.72
C LYS A 84 9.87 -12.36 -9.56
N VAL A 85 10.03 -11.05 -9.70
CA VAL A 85 10.51 -10.17 -8.63
C VAL A 85 9.58 -10.27 -7.41
N PHE A 86 8.28 -10.05 -7.55
CA PHE A 86 7.36 -10.14 -6.41
C PHE A 86 7.42 -11.47 -5.65
N LYS A 87 7.54 -12.59 -6.38
CA LYS A 87 7.62 -13.95 -5.81
C LYS A 87 9.04 -14.34 -5.33
N ASN A 88 10.02 -13.45 -5.44
CA ASN A 88 11.42 -13.72 -5.11
C ASN A 88 11.99 -14.95 -5.86
N TRP A 89 11.66 -15.07 -7.14
CA TRP A 89 12.19 -16.14 -7.98
C TRP A 89 13.61 -15.82 -8.46
N HIS A 90 14.36 -16.87 -8.80
CA HIS A 90 15.67 -16.71 -9.40
C HIS A 90 15.56 -15.92 -10.72
N LEU A 91 16.38 -14.88 -10.84
CA LEU A 91 16.49 -14.05 -12.05
C LEU A 91 17.75 -14.46 -12.81
N ASN A 92 17.62 -14.64 -14.13
CA ASN A 92 18.80 -14.82 -14.97
C ASN A 92 19.55 -13.48 -15.16
N LYS A 93 20.71 -13.52 -15.83
CA LYS A 93 21.56 -12.34 -16.03
C LYS A 93 20.85 -11.20 -16.78
N GLU A 94 20.06 -11.52 -17.79
CA GLU A 94 19.32 -10.53 -18.61
C GLU A 94 18.17 -9.90 -17.81
N GLU A 95 17.42 -10.73 -17.08
CA GLU A 95 16.35 -10.30 -16.19
C GLU A 95 16.87 -9.38 -15.09
N TYR A 96 18.01 -9.72 -14.49
CA TYR A 96 18.65 -8.87 -13.48
C TYR A 96 19.13 -7.54 -14.08
N ALA A 97 19.69 -7.56 -15.29
CA ALA A 97 20.09 -6.35 -16.00
C ALA A 97 18.90 -5.42 -16.30
N GLU A 98 17.75 -5.99 -16.68
CA GLU A 98 16.52 -5.23 -16.92
C GLU A 98 15.93 -4.63 -15.64
N VAL A 99 15.99 -5.37 -14.52
CA VAL A 99 15.64 -4.83 -13.20
C VAL A 99 16.54 -3.64 -12.84
N ASN A 100 17.85 -3.77 -13.01
CA ASN A 100 18.78 -2.69 -12.72
C ASN A 100 18.54 -1.48 -13.65
N ARG A 101 18.32 -1.71 -14.95
CA ARG A 101 18.00 -0.67 -15.93
C ARG A 101 16.77 0.14 -15.52
N SER A 102 15.72 -0.54 -15.04
CA SER A 102 14.50 0.11 -14.57
C SER A 102 14.76 1.06 -13.40
N LEU A 103 15.67 0.70 -12.50
CA LEU A 103 16.09 1.55 -11.38
C LEU A 103 17.03 2.67 -11.82
N SER A 104 18.01 2.39 -12.67
CA SER A 104 18.97 3.39 -13.18
C SER A 104 18.26 4.59 -13.79
N LEU A 105 17.15 4.38 -14.52
CA LEU A 105 16.32 5.47 -15.04
C LEU A 105 15.83 6.43 -13.95
N ILE A 106 15.46 5.91 -12.78
CA ILE A 106 15.02 6.75 -11.65
C ILE A 106 16.22 7.46 -11.03
N ARG A 107 17.36 6.76 -10.86
CA ARG A 107 18.57 7.35 -10.29
C ARG A 107 19.05 8.54 -11.12
N ASP A 108 19.06 8.35 -12.44
CA ASP A 108 19.57 9.35 -13.38
C ASP A 108 18.64 10.55 -13.53
N ASN A 109 17.32 10.34 -13.50
CA ASN A 109 16.36 11.40 -13.80
C ASN A 109 15.75 12.07 -12.56
N TYR A 110 15.67 11.37 -11.44
CA TYR A 110 15.14 11.90 -10.19
C TYR A 110 16.25 12.12 -9.16
N ALA A 111 17.01 11.08 -8.82
CA ALA A 111 17.92 11.15 -7.68
C ALA A 111 19.09 12.12 -7.86
N LYS A 112 19.58 12.32 -9.09
CA LYS A 112 20.63 13.31 -9.41
C LYS A 112 20.19 14.76 -9.25
N GLN A 113 18.89 15.03 -9.25
CA GLN A 113 18.33 16.39 -9.36
C GLN A 113 17.55 16.81 -8.12
N CYS A 114 17.32 15.88 -7.19
CA CYS A 114 16.51 16.08 -6.00
C CYS A 114 17.31 15.73 -4.74
N ASP A 115 16.96 16.36 -3.62
CA ASP A 115 17.42 15.93 -2.31
C ASP A 115 16.57 14.74 -1.85
N VAL A 116 17.01 13.54 -2.25
CA VAL A 116 16.30 12.28 -1.96
C VAL A 116 16.09 12.10 -0.45
N GLU A 117 17.04 12.54 0.38
CA GLU A 117 16.92 12.38 1.83
C GLU A 117 15.83 13.29 2.39
N GLN A 118 15.81 14.56 1.97
CA GLN A 118 14.77 15.49 2.36
C GLN A 118 13.39 15.09 1.83
N ASP A 119 13.31 14.53 0.62
CA ASP A 119 12.07 14.04 0.03
C ASP A 119 11.52 12.85 0.81
N LEU A 120 12.37 11.88 1.17
CA LEU A 120 11.98 10.73 1.99
C LEU A 120 11.50 11.16 3.38
N LYS A 121 12.18 12.13 4.01
CA LYS A 121 11.75 12.71 5.30
C LYS A 121 10.40 13.41 5.19
N THR A 122 10.23 14.25 4.16
CA THR A 122 8.96 14.97 3.88
C THR A 122 7.81 13.99 3.66
N LEU A 123 8.04 12.94 2.87
CA LEU A 123 7.05 11.92 2.59
C LEU A 123 6.69 11.13 3.86
N PHE A 124 7.69 10.73 4.65
CA PHE A 124 7.48 10.05 5.91
C PHE A 124 6.65 10.91 6.89
N SER A 125 7.02 12.18 7.08
CA SER A 125 6.26 13.11 7.94
C SER A 125 4.81 13.28 7.46
N THR A 126 4.60 13.34 6.14
CA THR A 126 3.25 13.37 5.55
C THR A 126 2.48 12.09 5.90
N MET A 127 3.12 10.94 5.84
CA MET A 127 2.52 9.64 6.19
C MET A 127 2.19 9.54 7.68
N VAL A 128 3.05 10.08 8.55
CA VAL A 128 2.77 10.22 9.98
C VAL A 128 1.49 11.02 10.17
N MET A 129 1.34 12.18 9.53
CA MET A 129 0.16 13.02 9.69
C MET A 129 -1.12 12.43 9.06
N LYS A 130 -1.00 11.63 8.01
CA LYS A 130 -2.14 10.98 7.33
C LYS A 130 -2.64 9.71 8.01
N TYR A 131 -1.81 9.07 8.83
CA TYR A 131 -2.15 7.77 9.41
C TYR A 131 -3.41 7.84 10.27
N LYS A 132 -4.33 6.89 10.08
CA LYS A 132 -5.51 6.71 10.93
C LYS A 132 -5.36 5.41 11.70
N LYS A 133 -5.43 5.48 13.03
CA LYS A 133 -5.37 4.29 13.88
C LYS A 133 -6.54 3.37 13.54
N THR A 134 -6.19 2.18 13.06
CA THR A 134 -7.11 1.08 12.74
C THR A 134 -6.64 -0.18 13.47
N ASN A 135 -7.09 -1.36 13.03
CA ASN A 135 -6.62 -2.64 13.58
C ASN A 135 -5.16 -3.01 13.18
N ARG A 136 -4.41 -2.10 12.54
CA ARG A 136 -3.01 -2.31 12.12
C ARG A 136 -2.12 -1.22 12.71
N SER A 137 -0.90 -1.58 13.11
CA SER A 137 0.11 -0.64 13.58
C SER A 137 0.60 0.28 12.45
N PHE A 138 1.15 1.42 12.81
CA PHE A 138 1.79 2.37 11.91
C PHE A 138 2.91 1.69 11.12
N ASN A 139 3.71 0.80 11.73
CA ASN A 139 4.73 0.02 11.03
C ASN A 139 4.14 -0.79 9.87
N ALA A 140 2.99 -1.45 10.11
CA ALA A 140 2.31 -2.22 9.07
C ALA A 140 1.72 -1.32 7.97
N TYR A 141 1.17 -0.17 8.34
CA TYR A 141 0.70 0.86 7.41
C TYR A 141 1.83 1.37 6.52
N LEU A 142 2.94 1.79 7.12
CA LEU A 142 4.10 2.34 6.41
C LEU A 142 4.70 1.31 5.44
N THR A 143 4.90 0.07 5.90
CA THR A 143 5.41 -1.04 5.07
C THR A 143 4.56 -1.26 3.80
N TYR A 144 3.24 -1.07 3.92
CA TYR A 144 2.31 -1.31 2.83
C TYR A 144 2.18 -0.10 1.89
N VAL A 145 2.05 1.11 2.45
CA VAL A 145 1.65 2.30 1.70
C VAL A 145 2.84 3.12 1.20
N PHE A 146 3.93 3.18 1.96
CA PHE A 146 5.04 4.11 1.69
C PHE A 146 5.64 3.97 0.28
N ARG A 147 5.83 2.72 -0.19
CA ARG A 147 6.37 2.46 -1.54
C ARG A 147 5.52 3.06 -2.66
N TYR A 148 4.20 3.10 -2.49
CA TYR A 148 3.29 3.63 -3.50
C TYR A 148 3.26 5.15 -3.45
N GLU A 149 3.28 5.73 -2.25
CA GLU A 149 3.38 7.18 -2.08
C GLU A 149 4.70 7.72 -2.63
N LEU A 150 5.81 7.01 -2.39
CA LEU A 150 7.12 7.35 -2.95
C LEU A 150 7.12 7.24 -4.48
N PHE A 151 6.54 6.17 -5.01
CA PHE A 151 6.38 6.02 -6.46
C PHE A 151 5.57 7.16 -7.08
N ARG A 152 4.44 7.53 -6.48
CA ARG A 152 3.59 8.65 -6.92
C ARG A 152 4.35 9.98 -6.85
N PHE A 153 5.09 10.20 -5.77
CA PHE A 153 5.90 11.39 -5.57
C PHE A 153 6.95 11.54 -6.68
N ILE A 154 7.73 10.48 -6.94
CA ILE A 154 8.73 10.46 -8.02
C ILE A 154 8.07 10.66 -9.39
N GLN A 155 6.95 9.99 -9.65
CA GLN A 155 6.23 10.16 -10.92
C GLN A 155 5.74 11.58 -11.16
N ALA A 156 5.24 12.26 -10.11
CA ALA A 156 4.80 13.64 -10.20
C ALA A 156 5.97 14.55 -10.59
N HIS A 157 7.12 14.39 -9.94
CA HIS A 157 8.35 15.12 -10.28
C HIS A 157 8.78 14.91 -11.73
N LEU A 158 8.82 13.65 -12.19
CA LEU A 158 9.21 13.34 -13.57
C LEU A 158 8.24 13.95 -14.60
N LYS A 159 6.94 13.93 -14.32
CA LYS A 159 5.92 14.51 -15.19
C LYS A 159 6.02 16.04 -15.29
N ASP A 160 6.25 16.71 -14.16
CA ASP A 160 6.33 18.17 -14.12
C ASP A 160 7.54 18.68 -14.91
N ARG A 161 8.68 17.97 -14.90
CA ARG A 161 9.84 18.34 -15.72
C ARG A 161 9.57 18.21 -17.22
N ILE A 162 8.90 17.15 -17.65
CA ILE A 162 8.54 16.93 -19.06
C ILE A 162 7.64 18.06 -19.59
N ASN A 163 6.70 18.52 -18.76
CA ASN A 163 5.82 19.62 -19.12
C ASN A 163 6.53 20.97 -19.12
N ASN A 164 7.54 21.16 -18.26
CA ASN A 164 8.20 22.45 -18.04
C ASN A 164 9.40 22.76 -18.97
N SER A 165 9.60 21.99 -20.06
CA SER A 165 10.50 22.37 -21.16
C SER A 165 11.97 22.65 -20.78
N TYR A 166 12.44 22.22 -19.60
CA TYR A 166 13.86 22.21 -19.27
C TYR A 166 14.45 20.89 -19.76
N ASP A 167 15.24 20.98 -20.83
CA ASP A 167 16.00 19.90 -21.48
C ASP A 167 15.20 18.80 -22.20
N ARG A 168 14.75 19.12 -23.43
CA ARG A 168 14.35 18.11 -24.42
C ARG A 168 15.54 17.42 -25.10
N SER A 169 16.76 17.93 -24.91
CA SER A 169 18.01 17.42 -25.50
C SER A 169 18.31 16.00 -25.03
N ASP A 170 18.20 15.76 -23.73
CA ASP A 170 18.59 14.50 -23.08
C ASP A 170 17.45 13.47 -23.03
N MET A 171 16.20 13.91 -23.23
CA MET A 171 15.00 13.06 -23.10
C MET A 171 14.54 12.40 -24.40
N ASN A 172 15.01 12.85 -25.57
CA ASN A 172 14.66 12.20 -26.85
C ASN A 172 15.30 10.82 -27.02
N ASP A 173 16.36 10.51 -26.29
CA ASP A 173 16.97 9.16 -26.25
C ASP A 173 16.28 8.23 -25.23
N ILE A 174 15.45 8.80 -24.35
CA ILE A 174 14.69 8.04 -23.36
C ILE A 174 13.36 7.68 -24.02
N GLY A 175 13.30 6.47 -24.56
CA GLY A 175 12.14 5.90 -25.23
C GLY A 175 10.84 6.24 -24.50
N VAL A 176 10.06 7.16 -25.09
CA VAL A 176 8.71 7.61 -24.70
C VAL A 176 7.77 6.42 -24.39
N SER A 177 8.09 5.23 -24.91
CA SER A 177 7.50 3.93 -24.59
C SER A 177 7.54 3.56 -23.09
N ASN A 178 8.66 3.80 -22.38
CA ASN A 178 8.82 3.39 -20.98
C ASN A 178 8.13 4.33 -19.99
N LEU A 179 7.95 5.61 -20.34
CA LEU A 179 7.16 6.51 -19.52
C LEU A 179 5.67 6.29 -19.73
N SER A 180 5.27 5.94 -20.96
CA SER A 180 3.91 5.49 -21.29
C SER A 180 3.54 4.20 -20.56
N SER A 181 4.49 3.27 -20.37
CA SER A 181 4.28 2.09 -19.54
C SER A 181 4.17 2.42 -18.05
N LEU A 182 4.89 3.43 -17.53
CA LEU A 182 4.70 3.99 -16.18
C LEU A 182 3.29 4.58 -15.96
N THR A 183 2.70 5.22 -16.98
CA THR A 183 1.30 5.69 -16.94
C THR A 183 0.29 4.54 -17.02
N MET A 184 0.55 3.51 -17.83
CA MET A 184 -0.26 2.28 -17.83
C MET A 184 -0.17 1.53 -16.49
N HIS A 185 0.99 1.56 -15.82
CA HIS A 185 1.15 0.97 -14.49
C HIS A 185 0.46 1.72 -13.38
N LYS A 186 0.17 3.01 -13.55
CA LYS A 186 -0.66 3.76 -12.60
C LYS A 186 -2.08 3.17 -12.51
N ALA A 187 -2.62 2.65 -13.62
CA ALA A 187 -3.87 1.90 -13.62
C ALA A 187 -3.69 0.58 -12.85
N ASP A 188 -2.74 -0.27 -13.26
CA ASP A 188 -2.40 -1.54 -12.58
C ASP A 188 -2.02 -1.43 -11.08
N LEU A 189 -1.65 -0.23 -10.61
CA LEU A 189 -1.21 0.03 -9.23
C LEU A 189 -2.29 0.61 -8.32
N LEU A 190 -3.13 1.51 -8.84
CA LEU A 190 -4.41 1.84 -8.20
C LEU A 190 -5.24 0.58 -8.00
N ASP A 191 -5.05 -0.35 -8.92
CA ASP A 191 -5.69 -1.64 -8.97
C ASP A 191 -5.21 -2.65 -7.90
N GLN A 192 -4.02 -2.43 -7.32
CA GLN A 192 -3.44 -3.27 -6.25
C GLN A 192 -3.69 -2.73 -4.84
N ILE A 193 -4.19 -1.51 -4.73
CA ILE A 193 -4.58 -0.92 -3.47
C ILE A 193 -5.90 -1.58 -3.05
N VAL A 194 -5.84 -2.46 -2.06
CA VAL A 194 -7.05 -3.17 -1.57
C VAL A 194 -8.02 -2.20 -0.89
N VAL A 195 -7.51 -1.10 -0.34
CA VAL A 195 -8.27 -0.10 0.42
C VAL A 195 -7.81 1.30 0.04
N ASP A 196 -8.71 2.15 -0.45
CA ASP A 196 -8.45 3.54 -0.85
C ASP A 196 -8.09 4.45 0.34
N ASP A 197 -7.73 5.70 0.05
CA ASP A 197 -7.33 6.71 1.05
C ASP A 197 -8.45 7.04 2.07
N ASN A 198 -9.69 6.64 1.78
CA ASN A 198 -10.87 6.80 2.63
C ASN A 198 -11.20 5.56 3.46
N GLY A 199 -10.50 4.44 3.26
CA GLY A 199 -10.80 3.18 3.96
C GLY A 199 -11.78 2.27 3.21
N ASN A 200 -12.16 2.58 1.97
CA ASN A 200 -13.07 1.78 1.16
C ASN A 200 -12.31 0.73 0.35
N PHE A 201 -12.91 -0.44 0.14
CA PHE A 201 -12.30 -1.45 -0.71
C PHE A 201 -12.32 -1.03 -2.18
N SER A 202 -11.24 -1.32 -2.92
CA SER A 202 -11.18 -1.04 -4.35
C SER A 202 -12.10 -1.95 -5.16
N ASP A 203 -12.47 -1.48 -6.37
CA ASP A 203 -13.30 -2.23 -7.31
C ASP A 203 -12.70 -3.60 -7.67
N LEU A 204 -11.38 -3.74 -7.64
CA LEU A 204 -10.73 -5.01 -7.91
C LEU A 204 -10.76 -5.97 -6.74
N TRP A 205 -10.78 -5.47 -5.50
CA TRP A 205 -11.09 -6.34 -4.38
C TRP A 205 -12.55 -6.82 -4.48
N ILE A 206 -13.47 -5.93 -4.84
CA ILE A 206 -14.88 -6.27 -5.09
C ILE A 206 -14.99 -7.31 -6.22
N ASN A 207 -14.24 -7.15 -7.32
CA ASN A 207 -14.22 -8.10 -8.43
C ASN A 207 -13.41 -9.37 -8.14
N GLY A 208 -12.62 -9.38 -7.07
CA GLY A 208 -11.92 -10.56 -6.56
C GLY A 208 -10.52 -10.76 -7.11
N GLU A 209 -10.02 -9.80 -7.86
CA GLU A 209 -8.74 -9.90 -8.56
C GLU A 209 -7.56 -9.73 -7.59
N VAL A 210 -7.76 -8.99 -6.50
CA VAL A 210 -6.75 -8.73 -5.46
C VAL A 210 -7.19 -9.18 -4.06
N CYS A 211 -8.24 -10.00 -3.96
CA CYS A 211 -8.73 -10.53 -2.69
C CYS A 211 -7.94 -11.79 -2.26
N ASN A 212 -7.94 -12.09 -0.96
CA ASN A 212 -7.29 -13.31 -0.46
C ASN A 212 -8.10 -14.57 -0.85
N ASP A 213 -7.49 -15.75 -0.73
CA ASP A 213 -8.15 -17.04 -1.05
C ASP A 213 -9.46 -17.26 -0.26
N LEU A 214 -9.62 -16.62 0.90
CA LEU A 214 -10.85 -16.72 1.68
C LEU A 214 -12.03 -16.03 0.97
N PHE A 215 -11.79 -14.85 0.42
CA PHE A 215 -12.80 -14.01 -0.21
C PHE A 215 -12.92 -14.25 -1.72
N SER A 216 -12.02 -15.03 -2.33
CA SER A 216 -12.09 -15.41 -3.75
C SER A 216 -13.33 -16.26 -4.05
N HIS A 217 -13.85 -17.00 -3.06
CA HIS A 217 -15.06 -17.82 -3.15
C HIS A 217 -16.38 -17.01 -3.08
N LEU A 218 -16.29 -15.70 -2.87
CA LEU A 218 -17.44 -14.80 -2.87
C LEU A 218 -17.65 -14.18 -4.24
N THR A 219 -18.91 -13.97 -4.60
CA THR A 219 -19.28 -13.19 -5.78
C THR A 219 -18.96 -11.70 -5.57
N PRO A 220 -18.85 -10.91 -6.64
CA PRO A 220 -18.61 -9.47 -6.50
C PRO A 220 -19.66 -8.76 -5.64
N THR A 221 -20.95 -9.10 -5.80
CA THR A 221 -22.03 -8.56 -4.99
C THR A 221 -21.90 -8.91 -3.51
N GLU A 222 -21.49 -10.15 -3.19
CA GLU A 222 -21.26 -10.57 -1.80
C GLU A 222 -20.08 -9.82 -1.18
N ARG A 223 -18.98 -9.62 -1.92
CA ARG A 223 -17.82 -8.83 -1.47
C ARG A 223 -18.19 -7.37 -1.25
N LEU A 224 -18.91 -6.75 -2.19
CA LEU A 224 -19.41 -5.38 -2.06
C LEU A 224 -20.26 -5.22 -0.79
N ILE A 225 -21.17 -6.16 -0.53
CA ILE A 225 -21.97 -6.14 0.70
C ILE A 225 -21.08 -6.20 1.95
N LEU A 226 -20.06 -7.07 1.99
CA LEU A 226 -19.16 -7.17 3.13
C LEU A 226 -18.32 -5.91 3.32
N ALA A 227 -17.80 -5.33 2.23
CA ALA A 227 -17.08 -4.06 2.26
C ALA A 227 -17.93 -2.96 2.87
N MET A 228 -19.16 -2.78 2.39
CA MET A 228 -20.06 -1.73 2.90
C MET A 228 -20.46 -1.95 4.36
N VAL A 229 -20.70 -3.20 4.78
CA VAL A 229 -21.10 -3.49 6.16
C VAL A 229 -19.94 -3.30 7.14
N TYR A 230 -18.74 -3.80 6.81
CA TYR A 230 -17.65 -3.93 7.78
C TYR A 230 -16.56 -2.86 7.66
N ALA A 231 -16.41 -2.22 6.49
CA ALA A 231 -15.50 -1.08 6.33
C ALA A 231 -16.24 0.25 6.38
N GLU A 232 -17.35 0.38 5.64
CA GLU A 232 -18.07 1.65 5.51
C GLU A 232 -19.12 1.88 6.62
N ASN A 233 -19.42 0.86 7.44
CA ASN A 233 -20.50 0.88 8.43
C ASN A 233 -21.88 1.27 7.86
N ALA A 234 -22.13 0.98 6.57
CA ALA A 234 -23.35 1.36 5.88
C ALA A 234 -24.58 0.63 6.44
N LYS A 235 -25.73 1.31 6.45
CA LYS A 235 -26.96 0.72 6.97
C LYS A 235 -27.55 -0.27 5.96
N PRO A 236 -28.25 -1.32 6.42
CA PRO A 236 -28.91 -2.31 5.55
C PRO A 236 -29.76 -1.73 4.42
N VAL A 237 -30.48 -0.63 4.69
CA VAL A 237 -31.34 0.04 3.70
C VAL A 237 -30.50 0.74 2.63
N GLU A 238 -29.41 1.40 3.01
CA GLU A 238 -28.48 2.07 2.08
C GLU A 238 -27.82 1.06 1.15
N ILE A 239 -27.38 -0.07 1.70
CA ILE A 239 -26.76 -1.15 0.91
C ILE A 239 -27.77 -1.72 -0.09
N ALA A 240 -28.98 -2.07 0.38
CA ALA A 240 -30.04 -2.63 -0.46
C ALA A 240 -30.38 -1.70 -1.64
N ASN A 241 -30.51 -0.40 -1.37
CA ASN A 241 -30.72 0.62 -2.40
C ASN A 241 -29.54 0.70 -3.39
N LYS A 242 -28.29 0.69 -2.89
CA LYS A 242 -27.08 0.79 -3.74
C LYS A 242 -26.95 -0.40 -4.71
N ILE A 243 -27.32 -1.60 -4.29
CA ILE A 243 -27.27 -2.80 -5.14
C ILE A 243 -28.58 -3.07 -5.90
N GLY A 244 -29.60 -2.23 -5.75
CA GLY A 244 -30.87 -2.34 -6.47
C GLY A 244 -31.73 -3.55 -6.08
N VAL A 245 -31.70 -3.98 -4.80
CA VAL A 245 -32.50 -5.11 -4.31
C VAL A 245 -33.32 -4.74 -3.09
N ASP A 246 -34.36 -5.53 -2.79
CA ASP A 246 -35.11 -5.35 -1.55
C ASP A 246 -34.32 -5.82 -0.31
N ILE A 247 -34.76 -5.36 0.87
CA ILE A 247 -34.06 -5.62 2.13
C ILE A 247 -33.95 -7.12 2.48
N GLN A 248 -34.91 -7.96 2.07
CA GLN A 248 -34.88 -9.39 2.35
C GLN A 248 -33.90 -10.10 1.41
N THR A 249 -33.87 -9.70 0.14
CA THR A 249 -32.86 -10.19 -0.82
C THR A 249 -31.45 -9.83 -0.36
N TYR A 250 -31.21 -8.57 0.05
CA TYR A 250 -29.94 -8.18 0.67
C TYR A 250 -29.57 -9.08 1.86
N ARG A 251 -30.50 -9.31 2.80
CA ARG A 251 -30.26 -10.17 3.98
C ARG A 251 -29.91 -11.60 3.59
N LYS A 252 -30.56 -12.14 2.56
CA LYS A 252 -30.31 -13.48 2.02
C LYS A 252 -28.90 -13.57 1.42
N ILE A 253 -28.51 -12.61 0.58
CA ILE A 253 -27.17 -12.55 -0.02
C ILE A 253 -26.11 -12.43 1.07
N ARG A 254 -26.29 -11.51 2.02
CA ARG A 254 -25.36 -11.34 3.15
C ARG A 254 -25.19 -12.62 3.95
N ARG A 255 -26.29 -13.30 4.30
CA ARG A 255 -26.22 -14.58 5.03
C ARG A 255 -25.52 -15.66 4.22
N GLY A 256 -25.77 -15.72 2.91
CA GLY A 256 -25.07 -16.61 1.98
C GLY A 256 -23.56 -16.39 2.00
N ALA A 257 -23.12 -15.14 1.90
CA ALA A 257 -21.70 -14.76 1.98
C ALA A 257 -21.07 -15.19 3.31
N LEU A 258 -21.72 -14.89 4.43
CA LEU A 258 -21.22 -15.28 5.76
C LEU A 258 -21.12 -16.80 5.90
N ASN A 259 -22.15 -17.54 5.50
CA ASN A 259 -22.13 -19.01 5.57
C ASN A 259 -20.99 -19.63 4.73
N LYS A 260 -20.64 -19.03 3.58
CA LYS A 260 -19.48 -19.46 2.78
C LYS A 260 -18.18 -19.28 3.57
N LEU A 261 -18.01 -18.13 4.22
CA LEU A 261 -16.84 -17.83 5.03
C LEU A 261 -16.78 -18.70 6.29
N GLU A 262 -17.90 -18.99 6.95
CA GLU A 262 -17.99 -19.89 8.10
C GLU A 262 -17.50 -21.30 7.73
N LYS A 263 -17.96 -21.83 6.58
CA LYS A 263 -17.52 -23.13 6.08
C LYS A 263 -16.03 -23.20 5.79
N LEU A 264 -15.46 -22.12 5.23
CA LEU A 264 -14.03 -22.05 4.90
C LEU A 264 -13.13 -21.86 6.12
N THR A 265 -13.60 -21.09 7.11
CA THR A 265 -12.81 -20.77 8.31
C THR A 265 -13.01 -21.75 9.46
N GLY A 266 -14.09 -22.53 9.44
CA GLY A 266 -14.54 -23.35 10.57
C GLY A 266 -15.00 -22.52 11.77
N LYS A 267 -15.17 -21.21 11.62
CA LYS A 267 -15.61 -20.30 12.69
C LYS A 267 -17.07 -19.96 12.50
N ASP A 268 -17.84 -20.03 13.57
CA ASP A 268 -19.23 -19.57 13.61
C ASP A 268 -19.24 -18.03 13.71
N ILE A 269 -19.64 -17.35 12.63
CA ILE A 269 -19.68 -15.89 12.50
C ILE A 269 -21.05 -15.37 12.97
N ASN A 270 -22.05 -16.25 13.11
CA ASN A 270 -23.43 -15.93 13.49
C ASN A 270 -23.73 -16.02 14.99
N ARG A 271 -22.75 -16.26 15.86
CA ARG A 271 -22.92 -16.08 17.32
C ARG A 271 -23.10 -14.61 17.66
N ARG A 272 -24.33 -14.10 17.46
CA ARG A 272 -24.91 -13.12 18.36
C ARG A 272 -24.67 -13.65 19.77
N LYS A 273 -23.91 -12.91 20.58
CA LYS A 273 -23.98 -13.03 22.04
C LYS A 273 -25.46 -13.18 22.39
N LYS A 274 -25.84 -14.35 22.92
CA LYS A 274 -27.00 -14.45 23.80
C LYS A 274 -26.68 -13.48 24.93
N ARG A 275 -27.17 -12.25 24.81
CA ARG A 275 -27.22 -11.28 25.89
C ARG A 275 -28.42 -11.72 26.72
N ASN A 276 -28.19 -12.73 27.56
CA ASN A 276 -29.05 -13.18 28.64
C ASN A 276 -28.10 -13.80 29.67
N GLU A 277 -27.54 -12.92 30.49
CA GLU A 277 -27.24 -13.03 31.93
C GLU A 277 -26.64 -11.68 32.36
#